data_AF-A0AAE4I9F6-F1
#
_entry.id   AF-A0AAE4I9F6-F1
#
_cell.length_a   1.000
_cell.length_b   1.000
_cell.length_c   1.000
_cell.angle_alpha   90.00
_cell.angle_beta   90.00
_cell.angle_gamma   90.00
#
_symmetry.space_group_name_H-M   'P 1'
#
loop_
_entity.id
_entity.type
_entity.pdbx_description
1 polymer ?
#
loop_
_entity_poly.entity_id
_entity_poly.type
_entity_poly.pdbx_seq_one_letter_code
_entity_poly.pdbx_strand_id
1 'polypeptide(L)'
;MTSNNSSNSKLLIYVTGSLVKLIHKAEYCKSIIADGKELITGKESGPLSVPELNDEKVYITFKEDLTSLANAFEGCKALTTIPENLFANNPEVTEFIGTFHGCYALTAIPEKLFAHNTKVTGFGATFGHCTALKSIPENFFANCSELEDFSYMFCGCSALTTIPEKLFANCPKVTHFTGTFGKTSVTSIPENLFANNPKVTDFDDTFFCCTSLKSIPAGLFDNNRKVTNFEGTFYGCSALTGESSYTMVNGKKVHLYERKKYPKRFTAPKYFKYAFYGCTGLTDFAQIPSDWKE
;
A
#
# COMPACT_ATOMS: atom_id res chain seq x y z
N MET A 1 -6.94 31.18 -30.32
CA MET A 1 -7.72 30.04 -29.81
C MET A 1 -6.92 28.78 -30.12
N THR A 2 -6.00 28.40 -29.24
CA THR A 2 -5.34 27.10 -29.32
C THR A 2 -6.36 26.06 -28.86
N SER A 3 -6.74 25.16 -29.77
CA SER A 3 -7.53 23.98 -29.45
C SER A 3 -6.72 23.13 -28.48
N ASN A 4 -6.95 23.32 -27.18
CA ASN A 4 -6.43 22.41 -26.17
C ASN A 4 -6.99 21.04 -26.45
N ASN A 5 -6.07 20.11 -26.66
CA ASN A 5 -6.30 18.69 -26.88
C ASN A 5 -6.95 18.11 -25.61
N SER A 6 -8.26 18.32 -25.43
CA SER A 6 -8.98 18.03 -24.19
C SER A 6 -9.14 16.53 -23.91
N SER A 7 -8.71 15.66 -24.83
CA SER A 7 -8.87 14.20 -24.70
C SER A 7 -7.90 13.54 -23.71
N ASN A 8 -6.78 14.21 -23.35
CA ASN A 8 -5.74 13.62 -22.52
C ASN A 8 -5.64 14.17 -21.09
N SER A 9 -6.35 15.26 -20.79
CA SER A 9 -6.28 15.89 -19.48
C SER A 9 -7.03 15.09 -18.42
N LYS A 10 -6.43 14.93 -17.24
CA LYS A 10 -6.96 14.14 -16.12
C LYS A 10 -7.40 15.07 -15.00
N LEU A 11 -8.66 14.92 -14.58
CA LEU A 11 -9.26 15.74 -13.53
C LEU A 11 -8.92 15.19 -12.14
N LEU A 12 -8.27 16.00 -11.34
CA LEU A 12 -8.03 15.80 -9.91
C LEU A 12 -8.86 16.81 -9.11
N ILE A 13 -9.32 16.42 -7.93
CA ILE A 13 -10.08 17.30 -7.03
C ILE A 13 -9.26 17.59 -5.78
N TYR A 14 -9.17 18.86 -5.41
CA TYR A 14 -8.46 19.35 -4.23
C TYR A 14 -9.38 20.11 -3.30
N VAL A 15 -9.07 20.10 -2.00
CA VAL A 15 -9.59 21.12 -1.08
C VAL A 15 -9.02 22.47 -1.49
N THR A 16 -9.90 23.46 -1.72
CA THR A 16 -9.53 24.83 -2.02
C THR A 16 -8.95 25.55 -0.79
N GLY A 17 -8.23 26.64 -1.01
CA GLY A 17 -7.62 27.41 0.07
C GLY A 17 -6.23 27.93 -0.28
N SER A 18 -5.45 28.29 0.74
CA SER A 18 -4.13 28.89 0.57
C SER A 18 -3.01 27.86 0.51
N LEU A 19 -1.94 28.19 -0.22
CA LEU A 19 -0.70 27.42 -0.34
C LEU A 19 -0.93 25.94 -0.72
N VAL A 20 -1.81 25.70 -1.68
CA VAL A 20 -2.17 24.34 -2.11
C VAL A 20 -1.07 23.77 -3.00
N LYS A 21 -0.42 22.70 -2.55
CA LYS A 21 0.53 21.91 -3.35
C LYS A 21 -0.23 21.01 -4.33
N LEU A 22 -0.10 21.30 -5.62
CA LEU A 22 -0.79 20.57 -6.68
C LEU A 22 -0.04 19.31 -7.08
N ILE A 23 1.29 19.40 -7.19
CA ILE A 23 2.14 18.26 -7.56
C ILE A 23 3.50 18.40 -6.89
N HIS A 24 4.17 17.30 -6.60
CA HIS A 24 5.54 17.30 -6.08
C HIS A 24 6.60 17.26 -7.17
N LYS A 25 6.27 16.70 -8.34
CA LYS A 25 7.17 16.52 -9.47
C LYS A 25 6.57 17.15 -10.74
N ALA A 26 6.63 18.48 -10.83
CA ALA A 26 6.12 19.20 -12.01
C ALA A 26 6.83 18.77 -13.31
N GLU A 27 8.06 18.26 -13.22
CA GLU A 27 8.83 17.76 -14.36
C GLU A 27 8.18 16.58 -15.08
N TYR A 28 7.22 15.87 -14.47
CA TYR A 28 6.47 14.80 -15.11
C TYR A 28 5.34 15.32 -16.00
N CYS A 29 4.96 16.59 -15.88
CA CYS A 29 3.77 17.12 -16.54
C CYS A 29 4.12 17.86 -17.85
N LYS A 30 3.23 17.70 -18.84
CA LYS A 30 3.14 18.55 -20.04
C LYS A 30 2.26 19.77 -19.79
N SER A 31 1.23 19.64 -18.96
CA SER A 31 0.27 20.69 -18.62
C SER A 31 -0.28 20.49 -17.22
N ILE A 32 -0.49 21.58 -16.49
CA ILE A 32 -1.19 21.67 -15.21
C ILE A 32 -2.06 22.91 -15.28
N ILE A 33 -3.38 22.73 -15.33
CA ILE A 33 -4.34 23.82 -15.36
C ILE A 33 -5.11 23.85 -14.05
N ALA A 34 -5.08 24.99 -13.36
CA ALA A 34 -5.88 25.28 -12.16
C ALA A 34 -6.42 26.70 -12.25
N ASP A 35 -7.61 26.96 -11.68
CA ASP A 35 -8.29 28.27 -11.76
C ASP A 35 -8.37 28.83 -13.20
N GLY A 36 -8.55 27.92 -14.18
CA GLY A 36 -8.61 28.26 -15.60
C GLY A 36 -7.30 28.72 -16.25
N LYS A 37 -6.16 28.60 -15.55
CA LYS A 37 -4.84 29.03 -16.02
C LYS A 37 -3.87 27.86 -16.14
N GLU A 38 -3.12 27.83 -17.24
CA GLU A 38 -1.96 26.96 -17.39
C GLU A 38 -0.85 27.44 -16.45
N LEU A 39 -0.32 26.53 -15.62
CA LEU A 39 0.66 26.85 -14.58
C LEU A 39 2.09 26.47 -14.97
N ILE A 40 2.26 25.66 -16.02
CA ILE A 40 3.58 25.20 -16.45
C ILE A 40 3.79 25.43 -17.95
N THR A 41 5.06 25.60 -18.32
CA THR A 41 5.52 25.73 -19.70
C THR A 41 6.24 24.47 -20.19
N GLY A 42 6.42 23.48 -19.30
CA GLY A 42 7.05 22.19 -19.56
C GLY A 42 8.52 22.11 -19.11
N LYS A 43 9.06 23.17 -18.48
CA LYS A 43 10.44 23.26 -17.98
C LYS A 43 10.55 23.24 -16.46
N GLU A 44 9.41 23.28 -15.78
CA GLU A 44 9.29 23.32 -14.34
C GLU A 44 9.72 21.98 -13.74
N SER A 45 10.30 22.04 -12.54
CA SER A 45 10.78 20.87 -11.80
C SER A 45 10.52 21.05 -10.32
N GLY A 46 10.28 19.93 -9.63
CA GLY A 46 10.01 19.90 -8.21
C GLY A 46 8.57 20.31 -7.86
N PRO A 47 8.34 20.66 -6.58
CA PRO A 47 7.00 20.99 -6.09
C PRO A 47 6.41 22.20 -6.80
N LEU A 48 5.15 22.08 -7.22
CA LEU A 48 4.35 23.21 -7.67
C LEU A 48 3.18 23.41 -6.72
N SER A 49 3.11 24.62 -6.16
CA SER A 49 2.01 25.07 -5.31
C SER A 49 1.42 26.36 -5.85
N VAL A 50 0.12 26.57 -5.61
CA VAL A 50 -0.55 27.85 -5.87
C VAL A 50 -0.74 28.60 -4.55
N PRO A 51 -0.58 29.94 -4.54
CA PRO A 51 -0.79 30.74 -3.33
C PRO A 51 -2.22 30.65 -2.80
N GLU A 52 -3.17 30.50 -3.72
CA GLU A 52 -4.59 30.28 -3.46
C GLU A 52 -5.15 29.42 -4.61
N LEU A 53 -6.01 28.45 -4.27
CA LEU A 53 -6.77 27.65 -5.21
C LEU A 53 -8.26 27.96 -5.01
N ASN A 54 -8.92 28.49 -6.04
CA ASN A 54 -10.32 28.94 -5.97
C ASN A 54 -11.30 27.90 -6.51
N ASP A 55 -10.90 27.13 -7.52
CA ASP A 55 -11.62 26.00 -8.08
C ASP A 55 -10.94 24.69 -7.61
N GLU A 56 -11.73 23.76 -7.07
CA GLU A 56 -11.23 22.46 -6.63
C GLU A 56 -10.66 21.61 -7.78
N LYS A 57 -11.02 21.94 -9.04
CA LYS A 57 -10.67 21.16 -10.22
C LYS A 57 -9.30 21.54 -10.74
N VAL A 58 -8.41 20.55 -10.75
CA VAL A 58 -7.07 20.66 -11.32
C VAL A 58 -6.91 19.63 -12.42
N TYR A 59 -6.48 20.08 -13.57
CA TYR A 59 -6.37 19.29 -14.79
C TYR A 59 -4.90 19.05 -15.10
N ILE A 60 -4.47 17.78 -15.12
CA ILE A 60 -3.07 17.42 -15.35
C ILE A 60 -2.94 16.56 -16.59
N THR A 61 -1.89 16.81 -17.37
CA THR A 61 -1.44 15.93 -18.45
C THR A 61 0.02 15.56 -18.22
N PHE A 62 0.33 14.27 -18.16
CA PHE A 62 1.71 13.77 -18.03
C PHE A 62 2.46 13.74 -19.36
N LYS A 63 3.78 13.70 -19.29
CA LYS A 63 4.65 13.32 -20.41
C LYS A 63 4.41 11.86 -20.80
N GLU A 64 4.60 11.50 -22.06
CA GLU A 64 4.21 10.17 -22.59
C GLU A 64 5.31 9.11 -22.40
N ASP A 65 6.57 9.54 -22.32
CA ASP A 65 7.78 8.72 -22.24
C ASP A 65 8.25 8.44 -20.80
N LEU A 66 7.37 8.67 -19.82
CA LEU A 66 7.69 8.42 -18.41
C LEU A 66 7.85 6.92 -18.14
N THR A 67 8.96 6.56 -17.50
CA THR A 67 9.22 5.21 -16.98
C THR A 67 9.00 5.12 -15.47
N SER A 68 8.86 6.26 -14.78
CA SER A 68 8.60 6.36 -13.35
C SER A 68 7.65 7.52 -13.06
N LEU A 69 6.75 7.31 -12.11
CA LEU A 69 5.91 8.36 -11.50
C LEU A 69 6.15 8.43 -9.99
N ALA A 70 7.36 8.05 -9.56
CA ALA A 70 7.74 8.08 -8.15
C ALA A 70 7.58 9.49 -7.58
N ASN A 71 6.91 9.56 -6.43
CA ASN A 71 6.62 10.73 -5.64
C ASN A 71 5.82 11.83 -6.38
N ALA A 72 5.13 11.54 -7.49
CA ALA A 72 4.52 12.58 -8.32
C ALA A 72 3.61 13.54 -7.52
N PHE A 73 2.78 13.01 -6.62
CA PHE A 73 1.87 13.75 -5.75
C PHE A 73 2.24 13.65 -4.26
N GLU A 74 3.49 13.32 -3.94
CA GLU A 74 3.91 13.21 -2.54
C GLU A 74 3.59 14.49 -1.76
N GLY A 75 2.90 14.36 -0.63
CA GLY A 75 2.53 15.47 0.24
C GLY A 75 1.54 16.46 -0.39
N CYS A 76 0.81 16.09 -1.43
CA CYS A 76 -0.34 16.84 -1.93
C CYS A 76 -1.51 16.69 -0.95
N LYS A 77 -1.40 17.34 0.22
CA LYS A 77 -2.28 17.17 1.39
C LYS A 77 -3.74 17.51 1.12
N ALA A 78 -4.00 18.38 0.16
CA ALA A 78 -5.33 18.81 -0.22
C ALA A 78 -5.98 17.93 -1.30
N LEU A 79 -5.26 16.99 -1.93
CA LEU A 79 -5.81 16.12 -2.96
C LEU A 79 -6.85 15.17 -2.35
N THR A 80 -8.11 15.25 -2.80
CA THR A 80 -9.24 14.48 -2.25
C THR A 80 -9.69 13.33 -3.16
N THR A 81 -9.57 13.51 -4.48
CA THR A 81 -10.06 12.57 -5.49
C THR A 81 -9.10 12.48 -6.67
N ILE A 82 -8.86 11.24 -7.11
CA ILE A 82 -8.10 10.91 -8.33
C ILE A 82 -8.98 10.15 -9.32
N PRO A 83 -8.84 10.39 -10.64
CA PRO A 83 -9.67 9.74 -11.65
C PRO A 83 -9.13 8.35 -12.00
N GLU A 84 -9.99 7.42 -12.43
CA GLU A 84 -9.56 6.05 -12.75
C GLU A 84 -8.51 5.98 -13.87
N ASN A 85 -8.55 6.94 -14.79
CA ASN A 85 -7.71 6.95 -15.99
C ASN A 85 -6.48 7.85 -15.85
N LEU A 86 -6.08 8.22 -14.62
CA LEU A 86 -4.97 9.15 -14.36
C LEU A 86 -3.67 8.74 -15.05
N PHE A 87 -3.35 7.44 -15.03
CA PHE A 87 -2.11 6.89 -15.61
C PHE A 87 -2.31 6.10 -16.91
N ALA A 88 -3.49 6.20 -17.52
CA ALA A 88 -3.84 5.43 -18.71
C ALA A 88 -2.92 5.68 -19.92
N ASN A 89 -2.27 6.84 -19.96
CA ASN A 89 -1.38 7.25 -21.06
C ASN A 89 0.12 7.02 -20.74
N ASN A 90 0.43 6.28 -19.67
CA ASN A 90 1.79 6.02 -19.21
C ASN A 90 2.09 4.51 -19.09
N PRO A 91 1.91 3.71 -20.17
CA PRO A 91 2.02 2.25 -20.10
C PRO A 91 3.45 1.74 -19.81
N GLU A 92 4.46 2.59 -20.04
CA GLU A 92 5.87 2.27 -19.84
C GLU A 92 6.36 2.49 -18.39
N VAL A 93 5.51 3.01 -17.50
CA VAL A 93 5.86 3.22 -16.09
C VAL A 93 6.05 1.88 -15.38
N THR A 94 7.19 1.73 -14.71
CA THR A 94 7.56 0.52 -13.96
C THR A 94 7.44 0.68 -12.44
N GLU A 95 7.28 1.91 -11.94
CA GLU A 95 7.23 2.18 -10.50
C GLU A 95 6.33 3.39 -10.14
N PHE A 96 5.65 3.26 -9.00
CA PHE A 96 4.79 4.30 -8.40
C PHE A 96 5.19 4.61 -6.95
N ILE A 97 6.49 4.47 -6.65
CA ILE A 97 6.99 4.62 -5.28
C ILE A 97 6.61 6.00 -4.72
N GLY A 98 5.88 6.02 -3.61
CA GLY A 98 5.47 7.23 -2.91
C GLY A 98 4.56 8.18 -3.71
N THR A 99 3.98 7.75 -4.84
CA THR A 99 3.25 8.64 -5.74
C THR A 99 2.17 9.48 -5.04
N PHE A 100 1.43 8.93 -4.08
CA PHE A 100 0.42 9.65 -3.28
C PHE A 100 0.76 9.66 -1.79
N HIS A 101 2.02 9.44 -1.44
CA HIS A 101 2.44 9.39 -0.04
C HIS A 101 2.11 10.70 0.66
N GLY A 102 1.43 10.65 1.81
CA GLY A 102 1.05 11.84 2.57
C GLY A 102 -0.07 12.69 1.93
N CYS A 103 -0.83 12.15 0.99
CA CYS A 103 -2.10 12.75 0.54
C CYS A 103 -3.19 12.56 1.61
N TYR A 104 -3.11 13.35 2.69
CA TYR A 104 -3.95 13.20 3.90
C TYR A 104 -5.45 13.31 3.65
N ALA A 105 -5.88 14.08 2.65
CA ALA A 105 -7.29 14.27 2.31
C ALA A 105 -7.83 13.25 1.29
N LEU A 106 -7.01 12.34 0.76
CA LEU A 106 -7.45 11.36 -0.24
C LEU A 106 -8.36 10.32 0.43
N THR A 107 -9.64 10.30 0.05
CA THR A 107 -10.65 9.48 0.75
C THR A 107 -10.93 8.14 0.08
N ALA A 108 -10.69 8.04 -1.22
CA ALA A 108 -10.95 6.86 -2.03
C ALA A 108 -9.93 6.75 -3.18
N ILE A 109 -9.73 5.52 -3.63
CA ILE A 109 -8.90 5.18 -4.80
C ILE A 109 -9.77 4.40 -5.80
N PRO A 110 -9.70 4.74 -7.10
CA PRO A 110 -10.51 4.07 -8.11
C PRO A 110 -9.95 2.69 -8.48
N GLU A 111 -10.80 1.70 -8.70
CA GLU A 111 -10.39 0.31 -8.96
C GLU A 111 -9.43 0.18 -10.14
N LYS A 112 -9.62 0.97 -11.20
CA LYS A 112 -8.88 0.88 -12.46
C LYS A 112 -7.69 1.82 -12.57
N LEU A 113 -7.24 2.43 -11.47
CA LEU A 113 -6.16 3.42 -11.47
C LEU A 113 -4.89 2.96 -12.23
N PHE A 114 -4.53 1.69 -12.05
CA PHE A 114 -3.33 1.07 -12.63
C PHE A 114 -3.62 0.09 -13.76
N ALA A 115 -4.84 0.11 -14.33
CA ALA A 115 -5.27 -0.89 -15.32
C ALA A 115 -4.40 -0.94 -16.59
N HIS A 116 -3.67 0.12 -16.89
CA HIS A 116 -2.81 0.25 -18.07
C HIS A 116 -1.31 0.11 -17.78
N ASN A 117 -0.91 -0.02 -16.50
CA ASN A 117 0.50 -0.03 -16.09
C ASN A 117 0.96 -1.47 -15.81
N THR A 118 0.93 -2.32 -16.84
CA THR A 118 1.19 -3.76 -16.73
C THR A 118 2.66 -4.12 -16.44
N LYS A 119 3.58 -3.16 -16.60
CA LYS A 119 5.02 -3.32 -16.37
C LYS A 119 5.47 -2.99 -14.95
N VAL A 120 4.56 -2.61 -14.06
CA VAL A 120 4.89 -2.18 -12.71
C VAL A 120 5.41 -3.35 -11.88
N THR A 121 6.56 -3.16 -11.24
CA THR A 121 7.18 -4.16 -10.35
C THR A 121 7.11 -3.77 -8.86
N GLY A 122 6.86 -2.49 -8.53
CA GLY A 122 6.80 -2.03 -7.14
C GLY A 122 5.86 -0.85 -6.89
N PHE A 123 5.18 -0.91 -5.73
CA PHE A 123 4.26 0.11 -5.20
C PHE A 123 4.71 0.71 -3.86
N GLY A 124 6.02 0.71 -3.59
CA GLY A 124 6.60 1.16 -2.32
C GLY A 124 5.98 2.45 -1.80
N ALA A 125 5.34 2.43 -0.63
CA ALA A 125 4.72 3.59 0.03
C ALA A 125 3.71 4.41 -0.81
N THR A 126 3.16 3.87 -1.92
CA THR A 126 2.33 4.63 -2.88
C THR A 126 1.19 5.41 -2.23
N PHE A 127 0.48 4.80 -1.27
CA PHE A 127 -0.59 5.42 -0.48
C PHE A 127 -0.22 5.55 1.00
N GLY A 128 1.07 5.48 1.32
CA GLY A 128 1.57 5.63 2.69
C GLY A 128 1.09 6.95 3.28
N HIS A 129 0.56 6.91 4.50
CA HIS A 129 -0.02 8.04 5.20
C HIS A 129 -1.17 8.74 4.46
N CYS A 130 -1.92 8.08 3.58
CA CYS A 130 -3.24 8.55 3.15
C CYS A 130 -4.26 8.34 4.29
N THR A 131 -4.20 9.20 5.31
CA THR A 131 -4.92 9.02 6.59
C THR A 131 -6.44 9.00 6.48
N ALA A 132 -7.01 9.61 5.43
CA ALA A 132 -8.44 9.62 5.16
C ALA A 132 -8.93 8.47 4.26
N LEU A 133 -8.03 7.62 3.74
CA LEU A 133 -8.39 6.52 2.84
C LEU A 133 -9.18 5.44 3.60
N LYS A 134 -10.44 5.22 3.20
CA LYS A 134 -11.38 4.37 3.94
C LYS A 134 -11.40 2.91 3.49
N SER A 135 -11.09 2.65 2.23
CA SER A 135 -11.28 1.35 1.59
C SER A 135 -10.34 1.15 0.42
N ILE A 136 -10.04 -0.11 0.13
CA ILE A 136 -9.30 -0.54 -1.05
C ILE A 136 -10.26 -1.33 -1.96
N PRO A 137 -10.32 -1.05 -3.28
CA PRO A 137 -11.07 -1.88 -4.22
C PRO A 137 -10.53 -3.32 -4.27
N GLU A 138 -11.40 -4.33 -4.38
CA GLU A 138 -11.00 -5.74 -4.34
C GLU A 138 -10.04 -6.11 -5.48
N ASN A 139 -10.28 -5.57 -6.70
CA ASN A 139 -9.51 -5.90 -7.91
C ASN A 139 -8.44 -4.86 -8.25
N PHE A 140 -7.96 -4.09 -7.27
CA PHE A 140 -7.07 -2.96 -7.50
C PHE A 140 -5.74 -3.32 -8.22
N PHE A 141 -5.28 -4.58 -8.09
CA PHE A 141 -4.06 -5.09 -8.73
C PHE A 141 -4.31 -6.10 -9.87
N ALA A 142 -5.51 -6.13 -10.46
CA ALA A 142 -5.89 -7.15 -11.44
C ALA A 142 -4.92 -7.31 -12.63
N ASN A 143 -4.26 -6.22 -13.04
CA ASN A 143 -3.36 -6.21 -14.21
C ASN A 143 -1.87 -6.09 -13.84
N CYS A 144 -1.51 -6.22 -12.58
CA CYS A 144 -0.14 -5.99 -12.08
C CYS A 144 0.56 -7.32 -11.73
N SER A 145 0.64 -8.25 -12.70
CA SER A 145 1.18 -9.60 -12.47
C SER A 145 2.69 -9.65 -12.22
N GLU A 146 3.40 -8.58 -12.57
CA GLU A 146 4.85 -8.41 -12.41
C GLU A 146 5.27 -7.85 -11.04
N LEU A 147 4.33 -7.58 -10.15
CA LEU A 147 4.63 -7.03 -8.82
C LEU A 147 5.45 -7.98 -7.96
N GLU A 148 6.49 -7.42 -7.36
CA GLU A 148 7.39 -8.11 -6.44
C GLU A 148 7.32 -7.53 -5.02
N ASP A 149 6.90 -6.26 -4.87
CA ASP A 149 7.06 -5.50 -3.62
C ASP A 149 5.85 -4.59 -3.30
N PHE A 150 5.27 -4.79 -2.10
CA PHE A 150 4.17 -4.01 -1.51
C PHE A 150 4.59 -3.17 -0.28
N SER A 151 5.89 -2.92 -0.12
CA SER A 151 6.45 -2.30 1.09
C SER A 151 5.77 -0.97 1.39
N TYR A 152 5.25 -0.82 2.61
CA TYR A 152 4.60 0.37 3.16
C TYR A 152 3.42 0.93 2.36
N MET A 153 2.87 0.18 1.39
CA MET A 153 1.92 0.70 0.41
C MET A 153 0.73 1.44 1.04
N PHE A 154 0.17 0.92 2.14
CA PHE A 154 -0.94 1.53 2.89
C PHE A 154 -0.55 1.85 4.34
N CYS A 155 0.75 1.91 4.64
CA CYS A 155 1.24 2.20 5.99
C CYS A 155 0.72 3.56 6.47
N GLY A 156 0.05 3.61 7.62
CA GLY A 156 -0.50 4.85 8.18
C GLY A 156 -1.82 5.31 7.56
N CYS A 157 -2.49 4.49 6.74
CA CYS A 157 -3.88 4.70 6.34
C CYS A 157 -4.82 4.46 7.54
N SER A 158 -4.83 5.39 8.49
CA SER A 158 -5.53 5.24 9.77
C SER A 158 -7.05 5.14 9.67
N ALA A 159 -7.67 5.56 8.56
CA ALA A 159 -9.10 5.37 8.31
C ALA A 159 -9.45 4.03 7.64
N LEU A 160 -8.46 3.22 7.24
CA LEU A 160 -8.67 1.92 6.62
C LEU A 160 -9.03 0.89 7.68
N THR A 161 -10.24 0.33 7.60
CA THR A 161 -10.80 -0.59 8.62
C THR A 161 -10.96 -2.03 8.15
N THR A 162 -10.88 -2.27 6.84
CA THR A 162 -11.06 -3.58 6.20
C THR A 162 -10.05 -3.78 5.07
N ILE A 163 -9.74 -5.04 4.79
CA ILE A 163 -8.88 -5.46 3.67
C ILE A 163 -9.73 -6.39 2.79
N PRO A 164 -9.80 -6.18 1.46
CA PRO A 164 -10.45 -7.12 0.57
C PRO A 164 -9.72 -8.47 0.54
N GLU A 165 -10.46 -9.57 0.57
CA GLU A 165 -9.88 -10.92 0.61
C GLU A 165 -9.00 -11.22 -0.60
N LYS A 166 -9.40 -10.77 -1.78
CA LYS A 166 -8.71 -11.06 -3.04
C LYS A 166 -7.71 -9.99 -3.47
N LEU A 167 -7.37 -9.05 -2.58
CA LEU A 167 -6.52 -7.91 -2.92
C LEU A 167 -5.22 -8.32 -3.64
N PHE A 168 -4.54 -9.36 -3.15
CA PHE A 168 -3.27 -9.83 -3.72
C PHE A 168 -3.39 -11.08 -4.61
N ALA A 169 -4.61 -11.48 -5.00
CA ALA A 169 -4.87 -12.73 -5.71
C ALA A 169 -4.14 -12.82 -7.07
N ASN A 170 -3.93 -11.68 -7.74
CA ASN A 170 -3.30 -11.60 -9.06
C ASN A 170 -1.79 -11.27 -9.02
N CYS A 171 -1.14 -11.38 -7.84
CA CYS A 171 0.25 -10.96 -7.63
C CYS A 171 1.18 -12.14 -7.27
N PRO A 172 1.36 -13.15 -8.15
CA PRO A 172 2.06 -14.40 -7.80
C PRO A 172 3.58 -14.25 -7.63
N LYS A 173 4.16 -13.12 -8.06
CA LYS A 173 5.59 -12.83 -8.00
C LYS A 173 6.03 -12.12 -6.72
N VAL A 174 5.10 -11.67 -5.89
CA VAL A 174 5.39 -10.90 -4.67
C VAL A 174 6.32 -11.66 -3.73
N THR A 175 7.31 -10.93 -3.24
CA THR A 175 8.32 -11.40 -2.28
C THR A 175 8.28 -10.62 -0.96
N HIS A 176 7.80 -9.37 -0.96
CA HIS A 176 7.83 -8.47 0.20
C HIS A 176 6.46 -7.83 0.51
N PHE A 177 6.06 -7.91 1.78
CA PHE A 177 4.90 -7.22 2.36
C PHE A 177 5.30 -6.27 3.51
N THR A 178 6.55 -5.79 3.49
CA THR A 178 7.12 -5.03 4.61
C THR A 178 6.26 -3.82 4.97
N GLY A 179 5.71 -3.75 6.18
CA GLY A 179 4.91 -2.62 6.64
C GLY A 179 3.63 -2.33 5.84
N THR A 180 3.17 -3.21 4.94
CA THR A 180 2.11 -2.91 3.95
C THR A 180 0.84 -2.31 4.58
N PHE A 181 0.39 -2.82 5.72
CA PHE A 181 -0.79 -2.35 6.46
C PHE A 181 -0.46 -1.78 7.84
N GLY A 182 0.80 -1.47 8.09
CA GLY A 182 1.23 -0.91 9.36
C GLY A 182 0.46 0.35 9.73
N LYS A 183 0.16 0.56 11.02
CA LYS A 183 -0.56 1.74 11.53
C LYS A 183 -1.92 2.01 10.86
N THR A 184 -2.59 0.98 10.38
CA THR A 184 -3.98 1.05 9.90
C THR A 184 -4.96 0.74 11.04
N SER A 185 -6.25 0.97 10.81
CA SER A 185 -7.32 0.64 11.77
C SER A 185 -8.03 -0.67 11.42
N VAL A 186 -7.39 -1.56 10.67
CA VAL A 186 -7.97 -2.84 10.28
C VAL A 186 -8.36 -3.65 11.51
N THR A 187 -9.56 -4.22 11.48
CA THR A 187 -10.12 -4.92 12.65
C THR A 187 -9.99 -6.44 12.57
N SER A 188 -9.83 -6.97 11.35
CA SER A 188 -9.62 -8.38 11.05
C SER A 188 -8.82 -8.52 9.75
N ILE A 189 -8.21 -9.69 9.55
CA ILE A 189 -7.50 -10.05 8.32
C ILE A 189 -8.30 -11.14 7.60
N PRO A 190 -8.55 -11.04 6.29
CA PRO A 190 -9.18 -12.11 5.52
C PRO A 190 -8.33 -13.39 5.52
N GLU A 191 -8.99 -14.55 5.62
CA GLU A 191 -8.32 -15.86 5.71
C GLU A 191 -7.37 -16.13 4.54
N ASN A 192 -7.79 -15.77 3.32
CA ASN A 192 -7.05 -16.06 2.09
C ASN A 192 -6.21 -14.89 1.55
N LEU A 193 -5.96 -13.85 2.36
CA LEU A 193 -5.28 -12.62 1.91
C LEU A 193 -3.95 -12.90 1.20
N PHE A 194 -3.15 -13.83 1.70
CA PHE A 194 -1.82 -14.17 1.16
C PHE A 194 -1.76 -15.53 0.42
N ALA A 195 -2.92 -16.15 0.17
CA ALA A 195 -2.99 -17.54 -0.33
C ALA A 195 -2.36 -17.71 -1.72
N ASN A 196 -2.36 -16.66 -2.53
CA ASN A 196 -1.87 -16.67 -3.92
C ASN A 196 -0.43 -16.14 -4.07
N ASN A 197 0.29 -15.90 -2.96
CA ASN A 197 1.63 -15.31 -2.97
C ASN A 197 2.69 -16.29 -2.40
N PRO A 198 2.91 -17.47 -3.05
CA PRO A 198 3.78 -18.52 -2.49
C PRO A 198 5.26 -18.17 -2.48
N LYS A 199 5.66 -17.07 -3.12
CA LYS A 199 7.04 -16.59 -3.20
C LYS A 199 7.44 -15.63 -2.09
N VAL A 200 6.51 -15.21 -1.23
CA VAL A 200 6.79 -14.27 -0.14
C VAL A 200 7.89 -14.79 0.76
N THR A 201 8.88 -13.94 1.00
CA THR A 201 10.00 -14.17 1.90
C THR A 201 9.97 -13.24 3.11
N ASP A 202 9.21 -12.14 3.04
CA ASP A 202 9.26 -11.05 4.00
C ASP A 202 7.85 -10.53 4.37
N PHE A 203 7.54 -10.60 5.67
CA PHE A 203 6.38 -10.02 6.32
C PHE A 203 6.76 -9.03 7.44
N ASP A 204 7.97 -8.46 7.38
CA ASP A 204 8.46 -7.49 8.36
C ASP A 204 7.44 -6.38 8.59
N ASP A 205 7.09 -6.11 9.84
CA ASP A 205 6.15 -5.05 10.21
C ASP A 205 4.78 -5.06 9.48
N THR A 206 4.37 -6.11 8.77
CA THR A 206 3.21 -6.03 7.83
C THR A 206 1.95 -5.41 8.44
N PHE A 207 1.68 -5.72 9.72
CA PHE A 207 0.57 -5.18 10.51
C PHE A 207 1.03 -4.43 11.77
N PHE A 208 2.27 -3.93 11.82
CA PHE A 208 2.78 -3.23 13.00
C PHE A 208 1.88 -2.07 13.42
N CYS A 209 1.65 -1.92 14.71
CA CYS A 209 0.78 -0.92 15.32
C CYS A 209 -0.66 -0.88 14.75
N CYS A 210 -1.20 -2.00 14.27
CA CYS A 210 -2.64 -2.13 14.00
C CYS A 210 -3.40 -2.31 15.31
N THR A 211 -3.53 -1.23 16.10
CA THR A 211 -4.08 -1.28 17.46
C THR A 211 -5.57 -1.66 17.53
N SER A 212 -6.27 -1.67 16.39
CA SER A 212 -7.68 -2.09 16.27
C SER A 212 -7.85 -3.54 15.83
N LEU A 213 -6.77 -4.25 15.48
CA LEU A 213 -6.81 -5.63 14.99
C LEU A 213 -7.15 -6.59 16.12
N LYS A 214 -8.30 -7.28 16.03
CA LYS A 214 -8.84 -8.11 17.12
C LYS A 214 -8.48 -9.58 17.03
N SER A 215 -8.35 -10.10 15.81
CA SER A 215 -8.06 -11.51 15.54
C SER A 215 -7.29 -11.68 14.24
N ILE A 216 -6.54 -12.78 14.15
CA ILE A 216 -5.88 -13.23 12.93
C ILE A 216 -6.38 -14.63 12.55
N PRO A 217 -6.55 -14.94 11.25
CA PRO A 217 -6.89 -16.29 10.79
C PRO A 217 -5.82 -17.31 11.20
N ALA A 218 -6.25 -18.51 11.57
CA ALA A 218 -5.33 -19.60 11.93
C ALA A 218 -4.34 -19.88 10.78
N GLY A 219 -4.85 -20.12 9.57
CA GLY A 219 -4.06 -20.48 8.39
C GLY A 219 -3.51 -19.30 7.58
N LEU A 220 -3.41 -18.08 8.16
CA LEU A 220 -3.03 -16.85 7.43
C LEU A 220 -1.76 -17.00 6.58
N PHE A 221 -0.80 -17.82 7.03
CA PHE A 221 0.50 -18.03 6.38
C PHE A 221 0.71 -19.46 5.82
N ASP A 222 -0.35 -20.22 5.57
CA ASP A 222 -0.27 -21.65 5.17
C ASP A 222 0.40 -21.87 3.82
N ASN A 223 0.24 -20.90 2.91
CA ASN A 223 0.81 -20.92 1.56
C ASN A 223 2.19 -20.25 1.49
N ASN A 224 2.59 -19.50 2.53
CA ASN A 224 3.85 -18.74 2.57
C ASN A 224 4.91 -19.51 3.37
N ARG A 225 5.27 -20.70 2.87
CA ARG A 225 6.16 -21.65 3.57
C ARG A 225 7.65 -21.30 3.48
N LYS A 226 8.01 -20.34 2.64
CA LYS A 226 9.39 -19.93 2.37
C LYS A 226 9.82 -18.67 3.14
N VAL A 227 8.92 -18.07 3.91
CA VAL A 227 9.16 -16.83 4.66
C VAL A 227 10.31 -16.99 5.63
N THR A 228 11.24 -16.03 5.61
CA THR A 228 12.35 -15.94 6.55
C THR A 228 12.25 -14.74 7.48
N ASN A 229 11.44 -13.73 7.15
CA ASN A 229 11.28 -12.53 7.94
C ASN A 229 9.83 -12.35 8.42
N PHE A 230 9.68 -12.37 9.74
CA PHE A 230 8.45 -12.07 10.50
C PHE A 230 8.74 -11.03 11.60
N GLU A 231 9.86 -10.31 11.51
CA GLU A 231 10.20 -9.27 12.47
C GLU A 231 9.06 -8.25 12.55
N GLY A 232 8.66 -7.88 13.77
CA GLY A 232 7.62 -6.88 14.01
C GLY A 232 6.24 -7.10 13.37
N THR A 233 5.94 -8.25 12.73
CA THR A 233 4.74 -8.42 11.88
C THR A 233 3.45 -7.98 12.56
N PHE A 234 3.29 -8.24 13.87
CA PHE A 234 2.17 -7.80 14.69
C PHE A 234 2.60 -6.90 15.87
N TYR A 235 3.80 -6.32 15.82
CA TYR A 235 4.32 -5.43 16.86
C TYR A 235 3.27 -4.38 17.26
N GLY A 236 2.96 -4.25 18.53
CA GLY A 236 2.01 -3.26 19.04
C GLY A 236 0.54 -3.49 18.64
N CYS A 237 0.16 -4.66 18.12
CA CYS A 237 -1.25 -5.03 17.93
C CYS A 237 -1.90 -5.34 19.29
N SER A 238 -2.15 -4.31 20.08
CA SER A 238 -2.57 -4.43 21.49
C SER A 238 -3.99 -4.95 21.70
N ALA A 239 -4.87 -4.87 20.68
CA ALA A 239 -6.21 -5.45 20.72
C ALA A 239 -6.25 -6.92 20.27
N LEU A 240 -5.12 -7.50 19.88
CA LEU A 240 -5.07 -8.85 19.33
C LEU A 240 -5.37 -9.89 20.41
N THR A 241 -6.38 -10.72 20.16
CA THR A 241 -6.83 -11.81 21.02
C THR A 241 -6.98 -13.10 20.20
N GLY A 242 -7.30 -14.19 20.89
CA GLY A 242 -7.35 -15.52 20.27
C GLY A 242 -5.97 -16.15 20.20
N GLU A 243 -5.84 -17.18 19.37
CA GLU A 243 -4.60 -17.95 19.24
C GLU A 243 -3.77 -17.41 18.07
N SER A 244 -2.44 -17.38 18.21
CA SER A 244 -1.55 -16.97 17.12
C SER A 244 -1.67 -17.90 15.89
N SER A 245 -1.38 -17.39 14.69
CA SER A 245 -1.51 -18.15 13.44
C SER A 245 -0.64 -19.42 13.43
N TYR A 246 -1.19 -20.52 12.91
CA TYR A 246 -0.54 -21.82 12.81
C TYR A 246 -0.91 -22.55 11.54
N THR A 247 -0.01 -23.44 11.11
CA THR A 247 -0.26 -24.37 10.00
C THR A 247 -0.43 -25.78 10.54
N MET A 248 -1.45 -26.51 10.07
CA MET A 248 -1.62 -27.92 10.43
C MET A 248 -0.60 -28.80 9.69
N VAL A 249 0.21 -29.56 10.43
CA VAL A 249 1.18 -30.53 9.90
C VAL A 249 0.93 -31.87 10.57
N ASN A 250 0.41 -32.84 9.80
CA ASN A 250 0.11 -34.20 10.26
C ASN A 250 -0.75 -34.20 11.56
N GLY A 251 -1.79 -33.37 11.62
CA GLY A 251 -2.69 -33.26 12.77
C GLY A 251 -2.16 -32.43 13.94
N LYS A 252 -0.97 -31.81 13.82
CA LYS A 252 -0.41 -30.91 14.84
C LYS A 252 -0.42 -29.46 14.36
N LYS A 253 -0.74 -28.53 15.25
CA LYS A 253 -0.54 -27.10 15.03
C LYS A 253 0.96 -26.80 15.03
N VAL A 254 1.41 -25.99 14.07
CA VAL A 254 2.77 -25.48 13.99
C VAL A 254 2.70 -23.97 13.86
N HIS A 255 2.96 -23.27 14.96
CA HIS A 255 2.99 -21.81 14.99
C HIS A 255 4.25 -21.27 14.30
N LEU A 256 4.27 -19.97 14.00
CA LEU A 256 5.40 -19.32 13.32
C LEU A 256 6.74 -19.58 14.04
N TYR A 257 6.75 -19.45 15.37
CA TYR A 257 7.91 -19.67 16.23
C TYR A 257 8.37 -21.14 16.34
N GLU A 258 7.58 -22.07 15.80
CA GLU A 258 7.90 -23.50 15.77
C GLU A 258 8.39 -23.99 14.40
N ARG A 259 8.23 -23.18 13.34
CA ARG A 259 8.54 -23.60 11.95
C ARG A 259 9.97 -24.09 11.78
N LYS A 260 10.94 -23.58 12.55
CA LYS A 260 12.33 -24.06 12.57
C LYS A 260 12.49 -25.55 12.91
N LYS A 261 11.53 -26.14 13.64
CA LYS A 261 11.51 -27.57 14.01
C LYS A 261 11.00 -28.46 12.86
N TYR A 262 10.47 -27.88 11.78
CA TYR A 262 9.86 -28.59 10.66
C TYR A 262 10.53 -28.22 9.32
N PRO A 263 11.85 -28.42 9.14
CA PRO A 263 12.62 -27.94 7.98
C PRO A 263 12.23 -28.61 6.65
N LYS A 264 11.57 -29.77 6.69
CA LYS A 264 11.01 -30.40 5.48
C LYS A 264 9.73 -29.71 4.97
N ARG A 265 9.13 -28.84 5.78
CA ARG A 265 7.84 -28.18 5.49
C ARG A 265 7.97 -26.67 5.36
N PHE A 266 8.91 -26.05 6.08
CA PHE A 266 9.10 -24.60 6.09
C PHE A 266 10.58 -24.25 6.00
N THR A 267 10.87 -23.12 5.37
CA THR A 267 12.14 -22.42 5.60
C THR A 267 12.14 -21.90 7.04
N ALA A 268 13.28 -22.03 7.74
CA ALA A 268 13.40 -21.51 9.10
C ALA A 268 13.37 -19.97 9.11
N PRO A 269 12.53 -19.34 9.96
CA PRO A 269 12.59 -17.90 10.19
C PRO A 269 14.00 -17.48 10.66
N LYS A 270 14.52 -16.40 10.07
CA LYS A 270 15.83 -15.79 10.39
C LYS A 270 15.66 -14.49 11.18
N TYR A 271 14.66 -13.71 10.81
CA TYR A 271 14.29 -12.44 11.42
C TYR A 271 12.86 -12.61 11.93
N PHE A 272 12.66 -12.42 13.23
CA PHE A 272 11.38 -12.70 13.90
C PHE A 272 11.24 -11.91 15.20
N LYS A 273 12.17 -11.00 15.47
CA LYS A 273 12.18 -10.28 16.73
C LYS A 273 10.91 -9.47 16.86
N TYR A 274 10.37 -9.43 18.07
CA TYR A 274 9.21 -8.58 18.38
C TYR A 274 7.95 -8.83 17.53
N ALA A 275 7.87 -9.95 16.81
CA ALA A 275 6.75 -10.30 15.93
C ALA A 275 5.39 -10.16 16.64
N PHE A 276 5.35 -10.43 17.95
CA PHE A 276 4.17 -10.34 18.81
C PHE A 276 4.38 -9.41 20.01
N TYR A 277 5.35 -8.49 19.95
CA TYR A 277 5.58 -7.54 21.04
C TYR A 277 4.33 -6.69 21.28
N GLY A 278 3.87 -6.61 22.52
CA GLY A 278 2.64 -5.90 22.87
C GLY A 278 1.33 -6.63 22.53
N CYS A 279 1.37 -7.86 21.98
CA CYS A 279 0.18 -8.70 21.73
C CYS A 279 -0.23 -9.53 22.96
N THR A 280 -0.34 -8.91 24.12
CA THR A 280 -0.52 -9.61 25.41
C THR A 280 -1.88 -10.30 25.57
N GLY A 281 -2.84 -10.02 24.67
CA GLY A 281 -4.17 -10.64 24.65
C GLY A 281 -4.25 -12.02 23.97
N LEU A 282 -3.15 -12.48 23.35
CA LEU A 282 -3.11 -13.81 22.72
C LEU A 282 -3.23 -14.93 23.77
N THR A 283 -4.05 -15.93 23.50
CA THR A 283 -4.30 -17.06 24.41
C THR A 283 -3.06 -17.95 24.57
N ASP A 284 -2.18 -17.98 23.56
CA ASP A 284 -0.90 -18.69 23.58
C ASP A 284 0.30 -17.78 23.91
N PHE A 285 0.08 -16.52 24.34
CA PHE A 285 1.16 -15.55 24.60
C PHE A 285 2.25 -16.09 25.54
N ALA A 286 1.86 -16.86 26.55
CA ALA A 286 2.80 -17.50 27.48
C ALA A 286 3.74 -18.51 26.81
N GLN A 287 3.32 -19.13 25.69
CA GLN A 287 4.07 -20.13 24.94
C GLN A 287 4.99 -19.52 23.88
N ILE A 288 4.70 -18.28 23.45
CA ILE A 288 5.52 -17.54 22.50
C ILE A 288 6.92 -17.31 23.12
N PRO A 289 8.03 -17.69 22.44
CA PRO A 289 9.39 -17.44 22.92
C PRO A 289 9.68 -15.96 23.15
N SER A 290 10.50 -15.63 24.15
CA SER A 290 10.77 -14.22 24.54
C SER A 290 11.28 -13.38 23.37
N ASP A 291 12.20 -13.89 22.57
CA ASP A 291 12.72 -13.21 21.37
C ASP A 291 11.65 -12.85 20.33
N TRP A 292 10.48 -13.51 20.35
CA TRP A 292 9.34 -13.16 19.48
C TRP A 292 8.38 -12.12 20.09
N LYS A 293 8.42 -11.87 21.40
CA LYS A 293 7.43 -11.04 22.12
C LYS A 293 7.98 -9.96 23.06
N GLU A 294 9.30 -9.95 23.33
CA GLU A 294 9.98 -9.09 24.31
C GLU A 294 11.23 -8.44 23.70
#